data_AF-A0A2D7B8A8-F1
#
_entry.id   AF-A0A2D7B8A8-F1
#
_cell.length_a   1.000
_cell.length_b   1.000
_cell.length_c   1.000
_cell.angle_alpha   90.00
_cell.angle_beta   90.00
_cell.angle_gamma   90.00
#
_symmetry.space_group_name_H-M   'P 1'
#
loop_
_entity.id
_entity.type
_entity.pdbx_description
1 polymer ?
#
loop_
_entity_poly.entity_id
_entity_poly.type
_entity_poly.pdbx_seq_one_letter_code
_entity_poly.pdbx_strand_id
1 'polypeptide(L)'
;DRWLWVQRGIELLRDHGLKYNPQETMIYRELAWFFQHKMGANLDDANMLYKAEWAAAWDQLLMEGKPDYEVLLDPQTPEDKERVQVMRDVYKMDPAIMQKVDKEYGPFEWRLPESHAMYWAFLGLKVSEREKDYIQLRRVIFQGMQMAFLRGRMIEFPVADPSAPGEFSKAFEFGPNLDITEKTNSAYEEMMGEDEKYLQNIGTAHKNFLRTAVYFLYTHNRMQESEKWYDYVREMYPDSINSTLEEYVFARVEEEFGSTSQDRLKGMLMGFIERSLIDIAMGQEEKAIAGEMLARKMRKRYYDEINESQVARIKLPTVQEMKIELLARLLDPEEGLNKLMANQLRTRLGLDEDYDPKKALGELRATAQVEGPQPELQP
;
A
#
# COMPACT_ATOMS: atom_id res chain seq x y z
N ASP A 1 -15.49 -8.54 -22.62
CA ASP A 1 -16.06 -9.87 -22.30
C ASP A 1 -15.61 -10.49 -20.98
N ARG A 2 -14.30 -10.60 -20.67
CA ARG A 2 -13.83 -11.30 -19.44
C ARG A 2 -14.42 -10.75 -18.13
N TRP A 3 -14.47 -9.43 -17.98
CA TRP A 3 -15.08 -8.76 -16.82
C TRP A 3 -16.54 -9.17 -16.61
N LEU A 4 -17.35 -9.16 -17.67
CA LEU A 4 -18.77 -9.49 -17.61
C LEU A 4 -19.00 -10.91 -17.04
N TRP A 5 -18.16 -11.89 -17.38
CA TRP A 5 -18.27 -13.24 -16.81
C TRP A 5 -18.05 -13.27 -15.30
N VAL A 6 -17.05 -12.53 -14.80
CA VAL A 6 -16.78 -12.42 -13.36
C VAL A 6 -17.95 -11.73 -12.66
N GLN A 7 -18.41 -10.61 -13.21
CA GLN A 7 -19.55 -9.87 -12.71
C GLN A 7 -20.82 -10.73 -12.65
N ARG A 8 -21.16 -11.45 -13.73
CA ARG A 8 -22.34 -12.35 -13.76
C ARG A 8 -22.24 -13.51 -12.77
N GLY A 9 -21.03 -14.01 -12.51
CA GLY A 9 -20.81 -15.02 -11.46
C GLY A 9 -21.16 -14.48 -10.06
N ILE A 10 -20.74 -13.25 -9.75
CA ILE A 10 -21.07 -12.58 -8.49
C ILE A 10 -22.57 -12.31 -8.40
N GLU A 11 -23.18 -11.74 -9.43
CA GLU A 11 -24.63 -11.46 -9.50
C GLU A 11 -25.47 -12.74 -9.34
N LEU A 12 -25.04 -13.86 -9.92
CA LEU A 12 -25.73 -15.14 -9.78
C LEU A 12 -25.82 -15.57 -8.30
N LEU A 13 -24.71 -15.51 -7.57
CA LEU A 13 -24.69 -15.90 -6.16
C LEU A 13 -25.41 -14.87 -5.27
N ARG A 14 -25.17 -13.59 -5.52
CA ARG A 14 -25.66 -12.48 -4.71
C ARG A 14 -27.15 -12.18 -4.92
N ASP A 15 -27.60 -12.12 -6.17
CA ASP A 15 -28.94 -11.61 -6.52
C ASP A 15 -29.95 -12.75 -6.67
N HIS A 16 -29.49 -13.93 -7.07
CA HIS A 16 -30.34 -15.12 -7.19
C HIS A 16 -30.09 -16.12 -6.05
N GLY A 17 -28.84 -16.46 -5.76
CA GLY A 17 -28.48 -17.42 -4.71
C GLY A 17 -29.01 -17.02 -3.33
N LEU A 18 -28.60 -15.86 -2.82
CA LEU A 18 -29.01 -15.36 -1.50
C LEU A 18 -30.50 -15.01 -1.43
N LYS A 19 -31.12 -14.62 -2.54
CA LYS A 19 -32.56 -14.33 -2.57
C LYS A 19 -33.40 -15.54 -2.15
N TYR A 20 -33.03 -16.74 -2.62
CA TYR A 20 -33.74 -17.97 -2.27
C TYR A 20 -33.15 -18.69 -1.06
N ASN A 21 -31.89 -18.41 -0.70
CA ASN A 21 -31.16 -19.10 0.36
C ASN A 21 -30.45 -18.10 1.29
N PRO A 22 -31.17 -17.19 1.97
CA PRO A 22 -30.54 -16.10 2.73
C PRO A 22 -29.75 -16.57 3.96
N GLN A 23 -30.01 -17.79 4.44
CA GLN A 23 -29.32 -18.42 5.58
C GLN A 23 -28.21 -19.40 5.14
N GLU A 24 -27.99 -19.60 3.84
CA GLU A 24 -26.91 -20.50 3.39
C GLU A 24 -25.56 -19.78 3.50
N THR A 25 -24.89 -19.99 4.63
CA THR A 25 -23.59 -19.42 4.98
C THR A 25 -22.53 -19.60 3.89
N MET A 26 -22.55 -20.75 3.21
CA MET A 26 -21.58 -21.04 2.16
C MET A 26 -21.67 -20.05 0.99
N ILE A 27 -22.85 -19.51 0.67
CA ILE A 27 -22.99 -18.52 -0.41
C ILE A 27 -22.24 -17.23 -0.04
N TYR A 28 -22.32 -16.77 1.21
CA TYR A 28 -21.55 -15.60 1.68
C TYR A 28 -20.04 -15.84 1.62
N ARG A 29 -19.61 -17.05 2.01
CA ARG A 29 -18.21 -17.47 1.91
C ARG A 29 -17.73 -17.48 0.46
N GLU A 30 -18.53 -18.02 -0.46
CA GLU A 30 -18.19 -18.03 -1.88
C GLU A 30 -18.15 -16.60 -2.46
N LEU A 31 -19.11 -15.74 -2.12
CA LEU A 31 -19.08 -14.32 -2.52
C LEU A 31 -17.79 -13.65 -2.07
N ALA A 32 -17.43 -13.82 -0.80
CA ALA A 32 -16.18 -13.29 -0.29
C ALA A 32 -14.95 -13.86 -1.01
N TRP A 33 -14.97 -15.16 -1.33
CA TRP A 33 -13.91 -15.83 -2.08
C TRP A 33 -13.78 -15.30 -3.52
N PHE A 34 -14.88 -15.01 -4.22
CA PHE A 34 -14.85 -14.39 -5.55
C PHE A 34 -14.13 -13.04 -5.53
N PHE A 35 -14.46 -12.18 -4.57
CA PHE A 35 -13.78 -10.90 -4.42
C PHE A 35 -12.30 -11.07 -4.04
N GLN A 36 -11.99 -11.92 -3.07
CA GLN A 36 -10.62 -12.11 -2.59
C GLN A 36 -9.71 -12.79 -3.62
N HIS A 37 -10.16 -13.89 -4.21
CA HIS A 37 -9.33 -14.75 -5.06
C HIS A 37 -9.49 -14.47 -6.55
N LYS A 38 -10.73 -14.39 -7.06
CA LYS A 38 -10.94 -14.22 -8.51
C LYS A 38 -10.61 -12.79 -8.96
N MET A 39 -11.01 -11.78 -8.19
CA MET A 39 -10.73 -10.38 -8.50
C MET A 39 -9.46 -9.86 -7.80
N GLY A 40 -9.32 -10.13 -6.50
CA GLY A 40 -8.25 -9.61 -5.67
C GLY A 40 -6.88 -10.22 -5.98
N ALA A 41 -6.76 -11.53 -6.13
CA ALA A 41 -5.46 -12.18 -6.36
C ALA A 41 -4.82 -11.79 -7.72
N ASN A 42 -3.56 -12.18 -7.91
CA ASN A 42 -2.77 -11.92 -9.11
C ASN A 42 -2.59 -13.16 -10.00
N LEU A 43 -3.34 -14.24 -9.75
CA LEU A 43 -3.21 -15.52 -10.47
C LEU A 43 -3.88 -15.51 -11.85
N ASP A 44 -4.80 -14.58 -12.12
CA ASP A 44 -5.45 -14.40 -13.42
C ASP A 44 -4.77 -13.27 -14.18
N ASP A 45 -4.37 -13.49 -15.43
CA ASP A 45 -3.68 -12.47 -16.25
C ASP A 45 -4.52 -11.19 -16.45
N ALA A 46 -5.85 -11.29 -16.36
CA ALA A 46 -6.76 -10.15 -16.46
C ALA A 46 -7.20 -9.58 -15.10
N ASN A 47 -6.53 -9.95 -13.99
CA ASN A 47 -6.91 -9.47 -12.66
C ASN A 47 -6.90 -7.94 -12.54
N MET A 48 -5.96 -7.25 -13.18
CA MET A 48 -5.89 -5.78 -13.14
C MET A 48 -7.03 -5.13 -13.92
N LEU A 49 -7.49 -5.76 -15.00
CA LEU A 49 -8.70 -5.32 -15.71
C LEU A 49 -9.92 -5.41 -14.78
N TYR A 50 -10.11 -6.53 -14.07
CA TYR A 50 -11.27 -6.67 -13.18
C TYR A 50 -11.24 -5.64 -12.04
N LYS A 51 -10.06 -5.37 -11.46
CA LYS A 51 -9.90 -4.36 -10.41
C LYS A 51 -10.17 -2.96 -10.94
N ALA A 52 -9.70 -2.63 -12.15
CA ALA A 52 -9.93 -1.32 -12.77
C ALA A 52 -11.41 -1.07 -13.08
N GLU A 53 -12.09 -2.05 -13.69
CA GLU A 53 -13.54 -1.98 -13.97
C GLU A 53 -14.35 -1.83 -12.68
N TRP A 54 -14.01 -2.60 -11.63
CA TRP A 54 -14.68 -2.51 -10.34
C TRP A 54 -14.44 -1.17 -9.64
N ALA A 55 -13.18 -0.73 -9.61
CA ALA A 55 -12.80 0.54 -9.00
C ALA A 55 -13.49 1.71 -9.70
N ALA A 56 -13.52 1.74 -11.04
CA ALA A 56 -14.20 2.78 -11.80
C ALA A 56 -15.71 2.85 -11.49
N ALA A 57 -16.35 1.70 -11.28
CA ALA A 57 -17.76 1.65 -10.93
C ALA A 57 -18.04 2.16 -9.50
N TRP A 58 -17.13 1.87 -8.55
CA TRP A 58 -17.23 2.34 -7.17
C TRP A 58 -16.77 3.79 -6.98
N ASP A 59 -15.84 4.29 -7.78
CA ASP A 59 -15.34 5.66 -7.71
C ASP A 59 -16.48 6.68 -7.86
N GLN A 60 -17.49 6.37 -8.70
CA GLN A 60 -18.69 7.19 -8.90
C GLN A 60 -19.61 7.24 -7.67
N LEU A 61 -19.47 6.27 -6.77
CA LEU A 61 -20.27 6.12 -5.56
C LEU A 61 -19.57 6.66 -4.31
N LEU A 62 -18.34 7.13 -4.43
CA LEU A 62 -17.50 7.52 -3.31
C LEU A 62 -17.03 8.97 -3.50
N MET A 63 -16.78 9.68 -2.39
CA MET A 63 -16.16 10.99 -2.44
C MET A 63 -14.66 10.83 -2.20
N GLU A 64 -13.85 11.22 -3.18
CA GLU A 64 -12.38 11.04 -3.15
C GLU A 64 -11.95 9.59 -2.82
N GLY A 65 -12.70 8.60 -3.34
CA GLY A 65 -12.44 7.18 -3.10
C GLY A 65 -12.83 6.68 -1.71
N LYS A 66 -13.48 7.49 -0.87
CA LYS A 66 -13.92 7.10 0.48
C LYS A 66 -15.44 7.21 0.65
N PRO A 67 -16.05 6.35 1.49
CA PRO A 67 -17.46 6.48 1.82
C PRO A 67 -17.65 7.66 2.78
N ASP A 68 -18.43 8.65 2.36
CA ASP A 68 -18.96 9.67 3.27
C ASP A 68 -20.17 9.09 4.00
N TYR A 69 -19.94 8.50 5.17
CA TYR A 69 -21.02 7.86 5.92
C TYR A 69 -22.06 8.83 6.46
N GLU A 70 -21.73 10.10 6.67
CA GLU A 70 -22.74 11.08 7.10
C GLU A 70 -23.79 11.27 5.99
N VAL A 71 -23.31 11.44 4.75
CA VAL A 71 -24.17 11.58 3.57
C VAL A 71 -24.86 10.26 3.19
N LEU A 72 -24.14 9.13 3.23
CA LEU A 72 -24.68 7.84 2.78
C LEU A 72 -25.73 7.26 3.73
N LEU A 73 -25.69 7.61 5.02
CA LEU A 73 -26.67 7.16 6.00
C LEU A 73 -27.91 8.05 6.05
N ASP A 74 -27.76 9.34 5.73
CA ASP A 74 -28.86 10.31 5.68
C ASP A 74 -28.82 11.14 4.37
N PRO A 75 -29.10 10.54 3.21
CA PRO A 75 -28.95 11.19 1.91
C PRO A 75 -30.00 12.30 1.71
N GLN A 76 -29.54 13.55 1.58
CA GLN A 76 -30.41 14.71 1.45
C GLN A 76 -30.80 15.01 0.00
N THR A 77 -29.82 14.98 -0.92
CA THR A 77 -30.02 15.36 -2.33
C THR A 77 -30.58 14.20 -3.17
N PRO A 78 -31.23 14.47 -4.31
CA PRO A 78 -31.60 13.42 -5.27
C PRO A 78 -30.41 12.56 -5.69
N GLU A 79 -29.25 13.17 -5.90
CA GLU A 79 -28.01 12.49 -6.31
C GLU A 79 -27.49 11.55 -5.21
N ASP A 80 -27.52 11.97 -3.94
CA ASP A 80 -27.12 11.11 -2.81
C ASP A 80 -28.09 9.95 -2.63
N LYS A 81 -29.40 10.18 -2.84
CA LYS A 81 -30.42 9.13 -2.77
C LYS A 81 -30.24 8.10 -3.88
N GLU A 82 -29.96 8.55 -5.10
CA GLU A 82 -29.65 7.68 -6.23
C GLU A 82 -28.38 6.87 -5.96
N ARG A 83 -27.31 7.51 -5.46
CA ARG A 83 -26.06 6.83 -5.07
C ARG A 83 -26.31 5.70 -4.07
N VAL A 84 -27.05 5.99 -2.99
CA VAL A 84 -27.39 4.98 -1.97
C VAL A 84 -28.29 3.89 -2.55
N GLN A 85 -29.22 4.25 -3.43
CA GLN A 85 -30.07 3.29 -4.12
C GLN A 85 -29.22 2.37 -5.01
N VAL A 86 -28.27 2.89 -5.78
CA VAL A 86 -27.36 2.08 -6.60
C VAL A 86 -26.54 1.13 -5.73
N MET A 87 -25.97 1.59 -4.60
CA MET A 87 -25.26 0.71 -3.67
C MET A 87 -26.13 -0.46 -3.20
N ARG A 88 -27.38 -0.20 -2.82
CA ARG A 88 -28.31 -1.22 -2.29
C ARG A 88 -28.92 -2.11 -3.37
N ASP A 89 -29.32 -1.55 -4.50
CA ASP A 89 -30.08 -2.25 -5.53
C ASP A 89 -29.17 -2.93 -6.55
N VAL A 90 -28.03 -2.32 -6.90
CA VAL A 90 -27.09 -2.85 -7.89
C VAL A 90 -25.97 -3.63 -7.22
N TYR A 91 -25.36 -3.08 -6.16
CA TYR A 91 -24.21 -3.73 -5.51
C TYR A 91 -24.60 -4.65 -4.35
N LYS A 92 -25.84 -4.54 -3.87
CA LYS A 92 -26.38 -5.21 -2.67
C LYS A 92 -25.55 -4.94 -1.42
N MET A 93 -25.05 -3.71 -1.32
CA MET A 93 -24.27 -3.24 -0.19
C MET A 93 -24.98 -2.08 0.50
N ASP A 94 -25.25 -2.26 1.77
CA ASP A 94 -25.84 -1.25 2.64
C ASP A 94 -24.76 -0.40 3.32
N PRO A 95 -24.75 0.94 3.13
CA PRO A 95 -23.80 1.83 3.80
C PRO A 95 -23.75 1.68 5.33
N ALA A 96 -24.87 1.36 5.98
CA ALA A 96 -24.91 1.12 7.42
C ALA A 96 -24.14 -0.14 7.85
N ILE A 97 -24.01 -1.12 6.94
CA ILE A 97 -23.23 -2.32 7.16
C ILE A 97 -21.77 -2.07 6.79
N MET A 98 -21.50 -1.33 5.71
CA MET A 98 -20.14 -0.89 5.36
C MET A 98 -19.49 -0.12 6.53
N GLN A 99 -20.23 0.82 7.16
CA GLN A 99 -19.74 1.55 8.32
C GLN A 99 -19.41 0.62 9.51
N LYS A 100 -20.22 -0.42 9.74
CA LYS A 100 -19.95 -1.41 10.80
C LYS A 100 -18.69 -2.21 10.48
N VAL A 101 -18.52 -2.63 9.24
CA VAL A 101 -17.31 -3.33 8.76
C VAL A 101 -16.08 -2.43 8.91
N ASP A 102 -16.15 -1.16 8.55
CA ASP A 102 -15.03 -0.23 8.75
C ASP A 102 -14.73 0.03 10.23
N LYS A 103 -15.77 0.15 11.06
CA LYS A 103 -15.59 0.31 12.50
C LYS A 103 -14.87 -0.89 13.10
N GLU A 104 -15.21 -2.10 12.67
CA GLU A 104 -14.66 -3.34 13.22
C GLU A 104 -13.27 -3.67 12.65
N TYR A 105 -13.11 -3.52 11.33
CA TYR A 105 -11.95 -4.04 10.60
C TYR A 105 -11.22 -2.98 9.74
N GLY A 106 -11.90 -1.91 9.34
CA GLY A 106 -11.32 -0.84 8.49
C GLY A 106 -10.57 0.26 9.26
N PRO A 107 -10.37 1.45 8.67
CA PRO A 107 -11.01 1.94 7.46
C PRO A 107 -10.51 1.24 6.22
N PHE A 108 -11.41 0.87 5.31
CA PHE A 108 -11.10 0.19 4.07
C PHE A 108 -11.15 1.10 2.84
N GLU A 109 -10.38 0.72 1.83
CA GLU A 109 -10.47 1.25 0.48
C GLU A 109 -11.61 0.53 -0.27
N TRP A 110 -12.80 1.12 -0.29
CA TRP A 110 -14.01 0.50 -0.85
C TRP A 110 -14.02 0.45 -2.38
N ARG A 111 -12.98 0.91 -3.07
CA ARG A 111 -12.78 0.62 -4.50
C ARG A 111 -12.15 -0.76 -4.74
N LEU A 112 -11.60 -1.39 -3.69
CA LEU A 112 -10.86 -2.64 -3.81
C LEU A 112 -11.70 -3.88 -3.50
N PRO A 113 -11.46 -5.02 -4.18
CA PRO A 113 -12.17 -6.27 -3.93
C PRO A 113 -12.05 -6.77 -2.49
N GLU A 114 -10.93 -6.53 -1.81
CA GLU A 114 -10.67 -6.99 -0.44
C GLU A 114 -11.77 -6.51 0.53
N SER A 115 -12.15 -5.23 0.45
CA SER A 115 -13.19 -4.63 1.30
C SER A 115 -14.55 -5.29 1.10
N HIS A 116 -14.83 -5.76 -0.12
CA HIS A 116 -16.05 -6.47 -0.46
C HIS A 116 -16.03 -7.90 0.06
N ALA A 117 -14.87 -8.56 0.00
CA ALA A 117 -14.69 -9.84 0.66
C ALA A 117 -14.98 -9.73 2.17
N MET A 118 -14.48 -8.68 2.82
CA MET A 118 -14.76 -8.39 4.23
C MET A 118 -16.25 -8.17 4.49
N TYR A 119 -16.93 -7.42 3.63
CA TYR A 119 -18.38 -7.17 3.74
C TYR A 119 -19.19 -8.47 3.69
N TRP A 120 -18.95 -9.31 2.69
CA TRP A 120 -19.70 -10.57 2.52
C TRP A 120 -19.37 -11.58 3.60
N ALA A 121 -18.10 -11.66 4.03
CA ALA A 121 -17.70 -12.52 5.14
C ALA A 121 -18.36 -12.06 6.45
N PHE A 122 -18.39 -10.76 6.72
CA PHE A 122 -19.05 -10.17 7.87
C PHE A 122 -20.55 -10.44 7.92
N LEU A 123 -21.24 -10.35 6.77
CA LEU A 123 -22.64 -10.77 6.68
C LEU A 123 -22.82 -12.26 6.94
N GLY A 124 -21.95 -13.09 6.35
CA GLY A 124 -21.96 -14.54 6.57
C GLY A 124 -21.86 -14.92 8.05
N LEU A 125 -21.01 -14.23 8.82
CA LEU A 125 -20.84 -14.49 10.25
C LEU A 125 -22.14 -14.31 11.04
N LYS A 126 -22.99 -13.37 10.64
CA LYS A 126 -24.26 -13.06 11.33
C LYS A 126 -25.34 -14.11 11.12
N VAL A 127 -25.27 -14.87 10.03
CA VAL A 127 -26.25 -15.89 9.67
C VAL A 127 -25.70 -17.31 9.88
N SER A 128 -24.42 -17.44 10.23
CA SER A 128 -23.77 -18.74 10.39
C SER A 128 -24.22 -19.45 11.66
N GLU A 129 -24.91 -20.58 11.50
CA GLU A 129 -25.29 -21.46 12.61
C GLU A 129 -24.31 -22.61 12.84
N ARG A 130 -23.59 -23.03 11.79
CA ARG A 130 -22.62 -24.13 11.86
C ARG A 130 -21.24 -23.60 12.24
N GLU A 131 -20.70 -24.12 13.33
CA GLU A 131 -19.35 -23.78 13.82
C GLU A 131 -18.28 -23.89 12.73
N LYS A 132 -18.32 -24.95 11.92
CA LYS A 132 -17.38 -25.15 10.81
C LYS A 132 -17.42 -24.01 9.78
N ASP A 133 -18.60 -23.50 9.44
CA ASP A 133 -18.72 -22.42 8.45
C ASP A 133 -18.33 -21.09 9.05
N TYR A 134 -18.66 -20.89 10.34
CA TYR A 134 -18.23 -19.73 11.11
C TYR A 134 -16.70 -19.60 11.12
N ILE A 135 -15.99 -20.69 11.42
CA ILE A 135 -14.52 -20.74 11.37
C ILE A 135 -14.00 -20.43 9.95
N GLN A 136 -14.65 -20.94 8.90
CA GLN A 136 -14.25 -20.64 7.52
C GLN A 136 -14.41 -19.17 7.15
N LEU A 137 -15.50 -18.53 7.58
CA LEU A 137 -15.72 -17.10 7.37
C LEU A 137 -14.74 -16.24 8.17
N ARG A 138 -14.43 -16.62 9.41
CA ARG A 138 -13.38 -15.96 10.21
C ARG A 138 -12.02 -16.08 9.55
N ARG A 139 -11.71 -17.21 8.93
CA ARG A 139 -10.50 -17.35 8.11
C ARG A 139 -10.48 -16.39 6.92
N VAL A 140 -11.63 -16.13 6.28
CA VAL A 140 -11.73 -15.14 5.20
C VAL A 140 -11.47 -13.73 5.74
N ILE A 141 -12.08 -13.35 6.87
CA ILE A 141 -11.83 -12.06 7.55
C ILE A 141 -10.35 -11.92 7.87
N PHE A 142 -9.78 -12.92 8.53
CA PHE A 142 -8.38 -12.98 8.90
C PHE A 142 -7.43 -12.77 7.69
N GLN A 143 -7.62 -13.53 6.61
CA GLN A 143 -6.81 -13.40 5.40
C GLN A 143 -7.08 -12.08 4.66
N GLY A 144 -8.31 -11.60 4.68
CA GLY A 144 -8.72 -10.32 4.11
C GLY A 144 -8.04 -9.15 4.80
N MET A 145 -7.93 -9.19 6.13
CA MET A 145 -7.21 -8.18 6.93
C MET A 145 -5.73 -8.10 6.56
N GLN A 146 -5.05 -9.25 6.39
CA GLN A 146 -3.66 -9.25 5.94
C GLN A 146 -3.51 -8.60 4.55
N MET A 147 -4.40 -8.92 3.61
CA MET A 147 -4.35 -8.32 2.27
C MET A 147 -4.71 -6.83 2.30
N ALA A 148 -5.70 -6.42 3.08
CA ALA A 148 -6.04 -5.02 3.27
C ALA A 148 -4.88 -4.25 3.91
N PHE A 149 -4.13 -4.84 4.83
CA PHE A 149 -2.92 -4.21 5.37
C PHE A 149 -1.86 -4.01 4.27
N LEU A 150 -1.57 -5.04 3.47
CA LEU A 150 -0.50 -4.98 2.46
C LEU A 150 -0.84 -4.12 1.25
N ARG A 151 -2.11 -4.11 0.82
CA ARG A 151 -2.55 -3.48 -0.44
C ARG A 151 -3.89 -2.74 -0.35
N GLY A 152 -4.33 -2.33 0.84
CA GLY A 152 -5.62 -1.67 1.08
C GLY A 152 -5.64 -0.17 0.87
N ARG A 153 -4.74 0.38 0.05
CA ARG A 153 -4.84 1.74 -0.50
C ARG A 153 -4.72 1.68 -2.01
N MET A 154 -5.54 2.47 -2.71
CA MET A 154 -5.40 2.70 -4.14
C MET A 154 -4.76 4.07 -4.36
N ILE A 155 -3.58 4.10 -4.98
CA ILE A 155 -2.83 5.31 -5.30
C ILE A 155 -2.98 5.53 -6.80
N GLU A 156 -3.69 6.58 -7.18
CA GLU A 156 -3.99 6.88 -8.57
C GLU A 156 -2.95 7.84 -9.14
N PHE A 157 -2.57 7.61 -10.39
CA PHE A 157 -1.62 8.46 -11.10
C PHE A 157 -1.95 8.53 -12.59
N PRO A 158 -1.67 9.68 -13.24
CA PRO A 158 -1.87 9.83 -14.67
C PRO A 158 -0.76 9.12 -15.44
N VAL A 159 -1.14 8.31 -16.44
CA VAL A 159 -0.21 7.68 -17.39
C VAL A 159 -0.52 8.23 -18.78
N ALA A 160 0.51 8.70 -19.49
CA ALA A 160 0.35 9.19 -20.85
C ALA A 160 -0.15 8.07 -21.76
N ASP A 161 -1.15 8.35 -22.58
CA ASP A 161 -1.60 7.41 -23.61
C ASP A 161 -0.63 7.43 -24.79
N PRO A 162 0.11 6.34 -25.08
CA PRO A 162 1.05 6.31 -26.21
C PRO A 162 0.36 6.50 -27.56
N SER A 163 -0.94 6.22 -27.65
CA SER A 163 -1.75 6.33 -28.86
C SER A 163 -2.44 7.69 -29.03
N ALA A 164 -2.47 8.50 -27.98
CA ALA A 164 -3.10 9.84 -27.96
C ALA A 164 -2.20 10.87 -27.24
N PRO A 165 -1.23 11.48 -27.96
CA PRO A 165 -0.31 12.46 -27.38
C PRO A 165 -1.03 13.65 -26.74
N GLY A 166 -0.82 13.85 -25.44
CA GLY A 166 -1.45 14.91 -24.64
C GLY A 166 -2.66 14.45 -23.83
N GLU A 167 -3.14 13.22 -24.06
CA GLU A 167 -4.16 12.57 -23.24
C GLU A 167 -3.54 11.67 -22.16
N PHE A 168 -4.23 11.54 -21.03
CA PHE A 168 -3.79 10.74 -19.90
C PHE A 168 -4.88 9.73 -19.51
N SER A 169 -4.47 8.48 -19.34
CA SER A 169 -5.28 7.45 -18.73
C SER A 169 -5.04 7.40 -17.21
N LYS A 170 -6.09 7.09 -16.46
CA LYS A 170 -6.01 6.87 -15.01
C LYS A 170 -5.44 5.49 -14.75
N ALA A 171 -4.23 5.43 -14.18
CA ALA A 171 -3.65 4.19 -13.65
C ALA A 171 -3.65 4.22 -12.13
N PHE A 172 -3.43 3.07 -11.51
CA PHE A 172 -3.26 2.99 -10.07
C PHE A 172 -2.27 1.90 -9.67
N GLU A 173 -1.67 2.10 -8.51
CA GLU A 173 -0.88 1.11 -7.79
C GLU A 173 -1.47 0.89 -6.39
N PHE A 174 -1.06 -0.19 -5.74
CA PHE A 174 -1.49 -0.47 -4.37
C PHE A 174 -0.47 0.06 -3.37
N GLY A 175 -0.98 0.63 -2.28
CA GLY A 175 -0.19 0.95 -1.10
C GLY A 175 -0.65 0.16 0.12
N PRO A 176 0.21 0.05 1.14
CA PRO A 176 -0.16 -0.57 2.41
C PRO A 176 -1.13 0.33 3.18
N ASN A 177 -2.12 -0.26 3.84
CA ASN A 177 -3.01 0.42 4.79
C ASN A 177 -2.50 0.20 6.22
N LEU A 178 -1.65 1.12 6.67
CA LEU A 178 -1.02 1.03 7.98
C LEU A 178 -1.98 1.39 9.12
N ASP A 179 -3.12 2.01 8.84
CA ASP A 179 -4.09 2.45 9.86
C ASP A 179 -4.85 1.28 10.48
N ILE A 180 -4.87 0.13 9.80
CA ILE A 180 -5.53 -1.09 10.27
C ILE A 180 -4.57 -2.05 10.98
N THR A 181 -3.35 -1.64 11.33
CA THR A 181 -2.35 -2.54 11.95
C THR A 181 -2.89 -3.21 13.22
N GLU A 182 -3.48 -2.43 14.13
CA GLU A 182 -4.08 -2.94 15.39
C GLU A 182 -5.20 -3.95 15.11
N LYS A 183 -6.13 -3.59 14.23
CA LYS A 183 -7.28 -4.44 13.91
C LYS A 183 -6.85 -5.71 13.17
N THR A 184 -5.81 -5.62 12.35
CA THR A 184 -5.22 -6.79 11.68
C THR A 184 -4.61 -7.72 12.72
N ASN A 185 -3.85 -7.19 13.68
CA ASN A 185 -3.32 -7.96 14.80
C ASN A 185 -4.45 -8.64 15.60
N SER A 186 -5.51 -7.91 15.96
CA SER A 186 -6.65 -8.48 16.68
C SER A 186 -7.29 -9.63 15.91
N ALA A 187 -7.43 -9.52 14.58
CA ALA A 187 -7.98 -10.60 13.76
C ALA A 187 -7.10 -11.87 13.77
N TYR A 188 -5.77 -11.73 13.85
CA TYR A 188 -4.87 -12.87 14.05
C TYR A 188 -5.09 -13.53 15.41
N GLU A 189 -5.11 -12.74 16.48
CA GLU A 189 -5.26 -13.24 17.86
C GLU A 189 -6.60 -13.94 18.08
N GLU A 190 -7.67 -13.34 17.56
CA GLU A 190 -9.01 -13.93 17.59
C GLU A 190 -9.00 -15.30 16.91
N MET A 191 -8.41 -15.40 15.72
CA MET A 191 -8.33 -16.66 14.97
C MET A 191 -7.45 -17.70 15.68
N MET A 192 -6.37 -17.28 16.35
CA MET A 192 -5.52 -18.17 17.15
C MET A 192 -6.26 -18.74 18.37
N GLY A 193 -7.09 -17.95 19.04
CA GLY A 193 -7.81 -18.39 20.24
C GLY A 193 -8.85 -19.49 20.00
N GLU A 194 -9.25 -19.70 18.74
CA GLU A 194 -10.47 -20.45 18.41
C GLU A 194 -10.21 -21.67 17.53
N ASP A 195 -9.00 -21.79 16.97
CA ASP A 195 -8.62 -22.88 16.10
C ASP A 195 -7.35 -23.57 16.62
N GLU A 196 -7.49 -24.32 17.72
CA GLU A 196 -6.39 -25.06 18.37
C GLU A 196 -5.62 -25.94 17.38
N LYS A 197 -6.33 -26.47 16.37
CA LYS A 197 -5.75 -27.34 15.33
C LYS A 197 -4.76 -26.60 14.44
N TYR A 198 -4.98 -25.32 14.17
CA TYR A 198 -4.13 -24.51 13.29
C TYR A 198 -3.35 -23.44 14.04
N LEU A 199 -3.41 -23.40 15.38
CA LEU A 199 -2.74 -22.44 16.25
C LEU A 199 -1.27 -22.20 15.86
N GLN A 200 -0.50 -23.26 15.59
CA GLN A 200 0.91 -23.13 15.19
C GLN A 200 1.09 -22.45 13.83
N ASN A 201 0.24 -22.80 12.85
CA ASN A 201 0.30 -22.24 11.50
C ASN A 201 -0.14 -20.77 11.50
N ILE A 202 -1.21 -20.45 12.24
CA ILE A 202 -1.72 -19.09 12.38
C ILE A 202 -0.72 -18.25 13.18
N GLY A 203 -0.13 -18.77 14.26
CA GLY A 203 0.92 -18.08 15.02
C GLY A 203 2.18 -17.80 14.19
N THR A 204 2.55 -18.72 13.29
CA THR A 204 3.63 -18.46 12.33
C THR A 204 3.27 -17.30 11.37
N ALA A 205 2.04 -17.29 10.87
CA ALA A 205 1.55 -16.22 10.01
C ALA A 205 1.45 -14.88 10.77
N HIS A 206 1.03 -14.90 12.03
CA HIS A 206 0.92 -13.73 12.92
C HIS A 206 2.28 -13.11 13.17
N LYS A 207 3.27 -13.92 13.57
CA LYS A 207 4.66 -13.49 13.71
C LYS A 207 5.19 -12.83 12.43
N ASN A 208 4.92 -13.42 11.26
CA ASN A 208 5.36 -12.85 9.99
C ASN A 208 4.64 -11.53 9.66
N PHE A 209 3.34 -11.43 9.95
CA PHE A 209 2.59 -10.19 9.83
C PHE A 209 3.17 -9.09 10.72
N LEU A 210 3.38 -9.35 12.02
CA LEU A 210 3.95 -8.37 12.94
C LEU A 210 5.34 -7.90 12.51
N ARG A 211 6.19 -8.85 12.11
CA ARG A 211 7.51 -8.56 11.52
C ARG A 211 7.42 -7.67 10.28
N THR A 212 6.41 -7.89 9.45
CA THR A 212 6.14 -7.06 8.26
C THR A 212 5.62 -5.68 8.68
N ALA A 213 4.70 -5.61 9.63
CA ALA A 213 4.12 -4.37 10.12
C ALA A 213 5.19 -3.42 10.69
N VAL A 214 6.12 -3.92 11.50
CA VAL A 214 7.27 -3.16 12.00
C VAL A 214 8.06 -2.50 10.87
N TYR A 215 8.44 -3.30 9.87
CA TYR A 215 9.19 -2.83 8.71
C TYR A 215 8.41 -1.76 7.91
N PHE A 216 7.13 -2.01 7.63
CA PHE A 216 6.29 -1.09 6.89
C PHE A 216 6.05 0.23 7.64
N LEU A 217 5.77 0.18 8.95
CA LEU A 217 5.58 1.38 9.77
C LEU A 217 6.85 2.23 9.83
N TYR A 218 8.02 1.61 10.04
CA TYR A 218 9.30 2.32 10.05
C TYR A 218 9.58 3.01 8.71
N THR A 219 9.45 2.28 7.61
CA THR A 219 9.74 2.80 6.25
C THR A 219 8.72 3.83 5.76
N HIS A 220 7.62 4.03 6.49
CA HIS A 220 6.62 5.07 6.25
C HIS A 220 6.62 6.14 7.35
N ASN A 221 7.72 6.30 8.08
CA ASN A 221 7.92 7.35 9.11
C ASN A 221 6.93 7.28 10.30
N ARG A 222 6.28 6.14 10.54
CA ARG A 222 5.42 5.89 11.72
C ARG A 222 6.24 5.27 12.86
N MET A 223 7.27 6.01 13.29
CA MET A 223 8.34 5.50 14.18
C MET A 223 7.83 4.97 15.53
N GLN A 224 6.92 5.71 16.20
CA GLN A 224 6.38 5.32 17.50
C GLN A 224 5.57 4.02 17.41
N GLU A 225 4.80 3.84 16.35
CA GLU A 225 4.04 2.63 16.12
C GLU A 225 4.94 1.46 15.73
N SER A 226 5.97 1.72 14.91
CA SER A 226 6.99 0.72 14.61
C SER A 226 7.66 0.19 15.88
N GLU A 227 7.98 1.07 16.83
CA GLU A 227 8.57 0.69 18.12
C GLU A 227 7.57 -0.11 18.97
N LYS A 228 6.32 0.34 19.09
CA LYS A 228 5.24 -0.41 19.76
C LYS A 228 5.15 -1.86 19.24
N TRP A 229 5.06 -2.03 17.92
CA TRP A 229 4.89 -3.36 17.33
C TRP A 229 6.15 -4.21 17.36
N TYR A 230 7.31 -3.57 17.40
CA TYR A 230 8.60 -4.24 17.56
C TYR A 230 8.75 -4.81 18.97
N ASP A 231 8.36 -4.06 19.99
CA ASP A 231 8.31 -4.59 21.36
C ASP A 231 7.28 -5.71 21.47
N TYR A 232 6.10 -5.53 20.88
CA TYR A 232 5.03 -6.53 20.92
C TYR A 232 5.44 -7.87 20.28
N VAL A 233 6.06 -7.85 19.09
CA VAL A 233 6.49 -9.10 18.43
C VAL A 233 7.60 -9.81 19.19
N ARG A 234 8.46 -9.07 19.92
CA ARG A 234 9.50 -9.64 20.78
C ARG A 234 8.95 -10.16 22.11
N GLU A 235 7.90 -9.57 22.64
CA GLU A 235 7.19 -10.10 23.80
C GLU A 235 6.47 -11.41 23.45
N MET A 236 5.68 -11.40 22.37
CA MET A 236 4.90 -12.57 21.93
C MET A 236 5.76 -13.67 21.32
N TYR A 237 6.87 -13.31 20.67
CA TYR A 237 7.80 -14.23 20.01
C TYR A 237 9.26 -13.84 20.35
N PRO A 238 9.77 -14.22 21.54
CA PRO A 238 11.08 -13.78 22.06
C PRO A 238 12.29 -13.96 21.15
N ASP A 239 12.29 -14.98 20.29
CA ASP A 239 13.41 -15.27 19.36
C ASP A 239 13.16 -14.76 17.94
N SER A 240 12.10 -13.98 17.71
CA SER A 240 11.71 -13.53 16.38
C SER A 240 12.61 -12.43 15.82
N ILE A 241 13.09 -11.54 16.69
CA ILE A 241 13.97 -10.42 16.36
C ILE A 241 14.97 -10.21 17.51
N ASN A 242 16.26 -10.40 17.21
CA ASN A 242 17.34 -10.37 18.20
C ASN A 242 18.27 -9.15 18.06
N SER A 243 18.12 -8.38 16.99
CA SER A 243 18.83 -7.12 16.74
C SER A 243 18.02 -5.94 17.26
N THR A 244 18.59 -4.73 17.25
CA THR A 244 17.82 -3.49 17.47
C THR A 244 16.75 -3.28 16.38
N LEU A 245 15.77 -2.39 16.62
CA LEU A 245 14.73 -2.05 15.64
C LEU A 245 15.35 -1.57 14.32
N GLU A 246 16.32 -0.66 14.39
CA GLU A 246 16.95 -0.11 13.20
C GLU A 246 17.76 -1.17 12.43
N GLU A 247 18.53 -2.01 13.14
CA GLU A 247 19.25 -3.11 12.52
C GLU A 247 18.31 -4.10 11.84
N TYR A 248 17.19 -4.42 12.48
CA TYR A 248 16.16 -5.31 11.95
C TYR A 248 15.55 -4.76 10.66
N VAL A 249 15.15 -3.49 10.67
CA VAL A 249 14.52 -2.85 9.50
C VAL A 249 15.50 -2.79 8.33
N PHE A 250 16.76 -2.44 8.58
CA PHE A 250 17.75 -2.39 7.51
C PHE A 250 18.08 -3.78 6.96
N ALA A 251 18.17 -4.81 7.80
CA ALA A 251 18.32 -6.18 7.31
C ALA A 251 17.12 -6.60 6.44
N ARG A 252 15.89 -6.25 6.82
CA ARG A 252 14.69 -6.49 5.99
C ARG A 252 14.73 -5.75 4.67
N VAL A 253 15.16 -4.49 4.66
CA VAL A 253 15.37 -3.73 3.43
C VAL A 253 16.41 -4.43 2.54
N GLU A 254 17.56 -4.81 3.09
CA GLU A 254 18.60 -5.51 2.33
C GLU A 254 18.14 -6.87 1.78
N GLU A 255 17.30 -7.61 2.52
CA GLU A 255 16.67 -8.84 2.02
C GLU A 255 15.79 -8.60 0.79
N GLU A 256 14.95 -7.56 0.80
CA GLU A 256 14.04 -7.23 -0.32
C GLU A 256 14.81 -6.78 -1.58
N PHE A 257 15.96 -6.10 -1.41
CA PHE A 257 16.78 -5.59 -2.53
C PHE A 257 17.98 -6.49 -2.90
N GLY A 258 18.29 -7.52 -2.12
CA GLY A 258 19.39 -8.47 -2.31
C GLY A 258 20.77 -8.00 -1.80
N SER A 259 21.63 -8.96 -1.41
CA SER A 259 22.90 -8.73 -0.68
C SER A 259 23.82 -7.62 -1.24
N THR A 260 24.43 -6.87 -0.32
CA THR A 260 25.03 -5.55 -0.52
C THR A 260 26.44 -5.58 -1.13
N SER A 261 26.54 -5.24 -2.42
CA SER A 261 27.74 -4.59 -2.97
C SER A 261 27.54 -3.07 -2.92
N GLN A 262 28.62 -2.28 -2.90
CA GLN A 262 28.54 -0.81 -2.91
C GLN A 262 27.61 -0.28 -4.01
N ASP A 263 27.68 -0.86 -5.21
CA ASP A 263 26.84 -0.47 -6.35
C ASP A 263 25.36 -0.77 -6.12
N ARG A 264 25.05 -1.89 -5.45
CA ARG A 264 23.67 -2.21 -5.08
C ARG A 264 23.15 -1.29 -3.98
N LEU A 265 23.97 -0.96 -2.98
CA LEU A 265 23.58 0.00 -1.95
C LEU A 265 23.33 1.37 -2.59
N LYS A 266 24.22 1.85 -3.47
CA LYS A 266 24.00 3.08 -4.24
C LYS A 266 22.68 3.02 -5.02
N GLY A 267 22.45 1.94 -5.77
CA GLY A 267 21.21 1.75 -6.54
C GLY A 267 19.96 1.78 -5.67
N MET A 268 20.01 1.15 -4.50
CA MET A 268 18.91 1.15 -3.52
C MET A 268 18.65 2.56 -2.96
N LEU A 269 19.69 3.27 -2.54
CA LEU A 269 19.58 4.66 -2.07
C LEU A 269 18.99 5.57 -3.14
N MET A 270 19.44 5.43 -4.39
CA MET A 270 18.87 6.15 -5.53
C MET A 270 17.41 5.78 -5.77
N GLY A 271 17.02 4.51 -5.61
CA GLY A 271 15.63 4.07 -5.69
C GLY A 271 14.73 4.70 -4.63
N PHE A 272 15.18 4.79 -3.37
CA PHE A 272 14.43 5.47 -2.31
C PHE A 272 14.27 6.97 -2.57
N ILE A 273 15.32 7.63 -3.05
CA ILE A 273 15.27 9.05 -3.36
C ILE A 273 14.40 9.31 -4.60
N GLU A 274 14.49 8.48 -5.63
CA GLU A 274 13.64 8.57 -6.82
C GLU A 274 12.17 8.41 -6.43
N ARG A 275 11.87 7.39 -5.63
CA ARG A 275 10.51 7.16 -5.13
C ARG A 275 10.03 8.34 -4.29
N SER A 276 10.89 8.90 -3.43
CA SER A 276 10.59 10.10 -2.64
C SER A 276 10.22 11.30 -3.53
N LEU A 277 10.99 11.54 -4.61
CA LEU A 277 10.68 12.61 -5.57
C LEU A 277 9.36 12.36 -6.32
N ILE A 278 9.07 11.10 -6.69
CA ILE A 278 7.80 10.73 -7.31
C ILE A 278 6.63 10.91 -6.33
N ASP A 279 6.80 10.51 -5.07
CA ASP A 279 5.81 10.71 -4.00
C ASP A 279 5.55 12.21 -3.76
N ILE A 280 6.57 13.07 -3.83
CA ILE A 280 6.36 14.53 -3.86
C ILE A 280 5.50 14.92 -5.05
N ALA A 281 5.83 14.48 -6.26
CA ALA A 281 5.03 14.79 -7.46
C ALA A 281 3.56 14.36 -7.30
N MET A 282 3.30 13.26 -6.59
CA MET A 282 1.96 12.74 -6.32
C MET A 282 1.26 13.37 -5.09
N GLY A 283 1.91 14.28 -4.35
CA GLY A 283 1.35 14.88 -3.14
C GLY A 283 1.27 13.89 -1.96
N GLN A 284 2.30 13.07 -1.81
CA GLN A 284 2.46 12.07 -0.76
C GLN A 284 3.65 12.43 0.14
N GLU A 285 3.63 13.62 0.74
CA GLU A 285 4.77 14.24 1.41
C GLU A 285 5.32 13.39 2.57
N GLU A 286 4.45 12.74 3.35
CA GLU A 286 4.88 11.84 4.43
C GLU A 286 5.71 10.65 3.93
N LYS A 287 5.30 10.05 2.79
CA LYS A 287 6.06 8.95 2.16
C LYS A 287 7.39 9.46 1.61
N ALA A 288 7.38 10.64 1.01
CA ALA A 288 8.59 11.27 0.51
C ALA A 288 9.63 11.49 1.62
N ILE A 289 9.21 12.03 2.77
CA ILE A 289 10.07 12.22 3.94
C ILE A 289 10.64 10.89 4.41
N ALA A 290 9.81 9.84 4.47
CA ALA A 290 10.23 8.52 4.92
C ALA A 290 11.32 7.92 4.03
N GLY A 291 11.16 7.97 2.70
CA GLY A 291 12.13 7.45 1.75
C GLY A 291 13.49 8.17 1.82
N GLU A 292 13.48 9.49 1.92
CA GLU A 292 14.71 10.26 2.08
C GLU A 292 15.40 9.99 3.42
N MET A 293 14.63 9.96 4.53
CA MET A 293 15.17 9.65 5.85
C MET A 293 15.81 8.27 5.87
N LEU A 294 15.17 7.27 5.24
CA LEU A 294 15.71 5.92 5.14
C LEU A 294 17.03 5.91 4.36
N ALA A 295 17.08 6.61 3.21
CA ALA A 295 18.31 6.75 2.44
C ALA A 295 19.44 7.39 3.26
N ARG A 296 19.14 8.45 4.02
CA ARG A 296 20.11 9.12 4.92
C ARG A 296 20.63 8.15 5.99
N LYS A 297 19.74 7.43 6.68
CA LYS A 297 20.14 6.52 7.76
C LYS A 297 20.95 5.33 7.25
N MET A 298 20.53 4.71 6.14
CA MET A 298 21.28 3.59 5.54
C MET A 298 22.66 4.03 5.05
N ARG A 299 22.76 5.20 4.43
CA ARG A 299 24.05 5.78 4.06
C ARG A 299 24.92 6.02 5.29
N LYS A 300 24.37 6.61 6.35
CA LYS A 300 25.11 6.84 7.61
C LYS A 300 25.64 5.52 8.17
N ARG A 301 24.80 4.50 8.30
CA ARG A 301 25.22 3.18 8.80
C ARG A 301 26.37 2.59 7.98
N TYR A 302 26.30 2.68 6.66
CA TYR A 302 27.39 2.24 5.80
C TYR A 302 28.73 2.92 6.15
N TYR A 303 28.70 4.23 6.42
CA TYR A 303 29.89 4.97 6.85
C TYR A 303 30.34 4.65 8.27
N ASP A 304 29.43 4.29 9.17
CA ASP A 304 29.75 3.83 10.52
C ASP A 304 30.47 2.45 10.50
N GLU A 305 30.27 1.66 9.42
CA GLU A 305 30.84 0.31 9.26
C GLU A 305 32.17 0.27 8.46
N ILE A 306 32.59 1.37 7.84
CA ILE A 306 33.83 1.46 7.04
C ILE A 306 34.82 2.47 7.62
N ASN A 307 36.13 2.19 7.51
CA ASN A 307 37.17 3.11 7.98
C ASN A 307 37.58 4.16 6.92
N GLU A 308 38.29 5.21 7.33
CA GLU A 308 38.73 6.31 6.44
C GLU A 308 39.50 5.83 5.20
N SER A 309 40.30 4.77 5.34
CA SER A 309 41.07 4.20 4.21
C SER A 309 40.18 3.49 3.19
N GLN A 310 39.04 2.95 3.62
CA GLN A 310 38.02 2.35 2.76
C GLN A 310 37.15 3.43 2.12
N VAL A 311 36.82 4.51 2.83
CA VAL A 311 36.01 5.64 2.31
C VAL A 311 36.58 6.18 1.00
N ALA A 312 37.89 6.28 0.86
CA ALA A 312 38.54 6.76 -0.37
C ALA A 312 38.29 5.86 -1.59
N ARG A 313 38.00 4.57 -1.39
CA ARG A 313 37.82 3.57 -2.46
C ARG A 313 36.35 3.27 -2.75
N ILE A 314 35.51 3.23 -1.71
CA ILE A 314 34.12 2.78 -1.80
C ILE A 314 33.13 3.87 -1.36
N LYS A 315 33.40 5.11 -1.77
CA LYS A 315 32.57 6.27 -1.43
C LYS A 315 31.18 6.20 -2.07
N LEU A 316 30.15 6.54 -1.30
CA LEU A 316 28.79 6.76 -1.81
C LEU A 316 28.51 8.26 -1.97
N PRO A 317 27.79 8.68 -3.03
CA PRO A 317 27.33 10.05 -3.15
C PRO A 317 26.46 10.46 -1.95
N THR A 318 26.41 11.75 -1.64
CA THR A 318 25.48 12.29 -0.65
C THR A 318 24.03 12.18 -1.13
N VAL A 319 23.08 12.32 -0.22
CA VAL A 319 21.65 12.31 -0.59
C VAL A 319 21.33 13.48 -1.52
N GLN A 320 21.98 14.63 -1.31
CA GLN A 320 21.80 15.79 -2.18
C GLN A 320 22.37 15.58 -3.59
N GLU A 321 23.53 14.93 -3.69
CA GLU A 321 24.13 14.57 -4.98
C GLU A 321 23.22 13.62 -5.79
N MET A 322 22.69 12.59 -5.12
CA MET A 322 21.73 11.66 -5.73
C MET A 322 20.44 12.38 -6.14
N LYS A 323 19.92 13.30 -5.33
CA LYS A 323 18.74 14.11 -5.67
C LYS A 323 18.96 14.94 -6.93
N ILE A 324 20.10 15.63 -7.04
CA ILE A 324 20.42 16.44 -8.23
C ILE A 324 20.48 15.56 -9.48
N GLU A 325 21.17 14.41 -9.40
CA GLU A 325 21.25 13.44 -10.50
C GLU A 325 19.86 12.94 -10.92
N LEU A 326 19.01 12.60 -9.95
CA LEU A 326 17.66 12.11 -10.20
C LEU A 326 16.72 13.19 -10.74
N LEU A 327 16.81 14.42 -10.25
CA LEU A 327 16.04 15.55 -10.78
C LEU A 327 16.38 15.82 -12.26
N ALA A 328 17.64 15.69 -12.65
CA ALA A 328 18.05 15.81 -14.06
C ALA A 328 17.41 14.75 -14.97
N ARG A 329 17.21 13.53 -14.45
CA ARG A 329 16.51 12.46 -15.17
C ARG A 329 14.99 12.64 -15.15
N LEU A 330 14.41 12.86 -13.97
CA LEU A 330 12.96 12.93 -13.78
C LEU A 330 12.34 14.18 -14.42
N LEU A 331 13.09 15.27 -14.55
CA LEU A 331 12.62 16.50 -15.22
C LEU A 331 13.12 16.60 -16.66
N ASP A 332 13.70 15.53 -17.22
CA ASP A 332 14.05 15.49 -18.63
C ASP A 332 12.76 15.53 -19.49
N PRO A 333 12.60 16.48 -20.41
CA PRO A 333 11.37 16.59 -21.21
C PRO A 333 11.10 15.43 -22.17
N GLU A 334 12.12 14.64 -22.53
CA GLU A 334 12.01 13.54 -23.50
C GLU A 334 11.84 12.19 -22.79
N GLU A 335 12.61 11.95 -21.73
CA GLU A 335 12.73 10.63 -21.09
C GLU A 335 12.24 10.59 -19.63
N GLY A 336 11.89 11.74 -19.05
CA GLY A 336 11.55 11.89 -17.64
C GLY A 336 10.08 11.65 -17.31
N LEU A 337 9.64 12.26 -16.21
CA LEU A 337 8.23 12.32 -15.84
C LEU A 337 7.43 13.06 -16.92
N ASN A 338 6.17 12.67 -17.09
CA ASN A 338 5.27 13.41 -17.96
C ASN A 338 5.15 14.88 -17.49
N LYS A 339 4.76 15.78 -18.41
CA LYS A 339 4.71 17.22 -18.16
C LYS A 339 3.91 17.61 -16.91
N LEU A 340 2.81 16.91 -16.63
CA LEU A 340 1.97 17.18 -15.45
C LEU A 340 2.72 16.86 -14.16
N MET A 341 3.28 15.65 -14.04
CA MET A 341 4.03 15.23 -12.86
C MET A 341 5.32 16.02 -12.68
N ALA A 342 6.03 16.34 -13.78
CA ALA A 342 7.22 17.18 -13.75
C ALA A 342 6.89 18.59 -13.20
N ASN A 343 5.80 19.20 -13.66
CA ASN A 343 5.36 20.50 -13.15
C ASN A 343 4.97 20.42 -11.66
N GLN A 344 4.23 19.40 -11.27
CA GLN A 344 3.87 19.17 -9.87
C GLN A 344 5.09 19.00 -8.96
N LEU A 345 6.10 18.26 -9.43
CA LEU A 345 7.37 18.09 -8.73
C LEU A 345 8.10 19.43 -8.56
N ARG A 346 8.20 20.22 -9.64
CA ARG A 346 8.84 21.55 -9.59
C ARG A 346 8.14 22.48 -8.60
N THR A 347 6.82 22.54 -8.65
CA THR A 347 6.02 23.39 -7.75
C THR A 347 6.20 22.99 -6.29
N ARG A 348 6.10 21.70 -5.96
CA ARG A 348 6.19 21.26 -4.55
C ARG A 348 7.61 21.32 -3.98
N LEU A 349 8.63 21.19 -4.83
CA LEU A 349 10.02 21.43 -4.43
C LEU A 349 10.38 22.92 -4.36
N GLY A 350 9.50 23.82 -4.83
CA GLY A 350 9.79 25.25 -4.88
C GLY A 350 10.96 25.59 -5.80
N LEU A 351 11.10 24.86 -6.92
CA LEU A 351 12.17 25.11 -7.88
C LEU A 351 11.89 26.40 -8.66
N ASP A 352 12.92 27.24 -8.83
CA ASP A 352 12.84 28.47 -9.62
C ASP A 352 12.40 28.19 -11.06
N GLU A 353 11.75 29.15 -11.71
CA GLU A 353 11.29 29.02 -13.10
C GLU A 353 12.44 28.70 -14.06
N ASP A 354 13.63 29.26 -13.80
CA ASP A 354 14.86 29.07 -14.58
C ASP A 354 15.73 27.92 -14.09
N TYR A 355 15.27 27.13 -13.11
CA TYR A 355 16.01 25.97 -12.61
C TYR A 355 16.27 24.95 -13.73
N ASP A 356 17.53 24.81 -14.12
CA ASP A 356 17.99 23.82 -15.08
C ASP A 356 18.68 22.65 -14.35
N PRO A 357 18.04 21.48 -14.28
CA PRO A 357 18.62 20.34 -13.57
C PRO A 357 19.83 19.75 -14.30
N LYS A 358 19.98 19.94 -15.62
CA LYS A 358 21.18 19.51 -16.37
C LYS A 358 22.36 20.40 -16.02
N LYS A 359 22.13 21.72 -15.86
CA LYS A 359 23.14 22.67 -15.36
C LYS A 359 23.57 22.32 -13.94
N ALA A 360 22.63 22.08 -13.03
CA ALA A 360 22.92 21.69 -11.64
C ALA A 360 23.74 20.38 -11.57
N LEU A 361 23.41 19.38 -12.40
CA LEU A 361 24.20 18.16 -12.52
C LEU A 361 25.60 18.41 -13.10
N GLY A 362 25.72 19.31 -14.07
CA GLY A 362 27.00 19.74 -14.63
C GLY A 362 27.92 20.39 -13.59
N GLU A 363 27.37 21.31 -12.80
CA GLU A 363 28.08 21.98 -11.69
C GLU A 363 28.53 20.96 -10.63
N LEU A 364 27.65 20.02 -10.27
CA LEU A 364 27.99 18.95 -9.34
C LEU A 364 29.13 18.06 -9.84
N ARG A 365 29.11 17.68 -11.12
CA ARG A 365 30.19 16.88 -11.72
C ARG A 365 31.51 17.65 -11.77
N ALA A 366 31.46 18.97 -11.97
CA ALA A 366 32.64 19.83 -11.98
C ALA A 366 33.26 19.97 -10.58
N THR A 367 32.46 20.13 -9.53
CA THR A 367 32.96 20.22 -8.14
C THR A 367 33.50 18.87 -7.64
N ALA A 368 32.86 17.76 -8.01
CA ALA A 368 33.36 16.41 -7.70
C ALA A 368 34.75 16.12 -8.30
N GLN A 369 35.13 16.78 -9.40
CA GLN A 369 36.46 16.69 -10.01
C GLN A 369 37.54 17.55 -9.31
N VAL A 370 37.15 18.54 -8.50
CA VAL A 370 38.07 19.56 -7.94
C VAL A 370 38.35 19.36 -6.44
N GLU A 371 37.36 19.01 -5.62
CA GLU A 371 37.54 18.95 -4.15
C GLU A 371 37.36 17.55 -3.55
N GLY A 372 36.77 16.61 -4.29
CA GLY A 372 36.21 15.39 -3.69
C GLY A 372 34.96 15.70 -2.83
N PRO A 373 33.96 14.80 -2.73
CA PRO A 373 32.68 15.17 -2.12
C PRO A 373 32.77 15.57 -0.64
N GLN A 374 32.14 16.68 -0.26
CA GLN A 374 32.14 17.18 1.12
C GLN A 374 31.20 16.35 2.04
N PRO A 375 31.52 16.20 3.34
CA PRO A 375 30.58 15.65 4.31
C PRO A 375 29.36 16.58 4.47
N GLU A 376 28.17 16.00 4.65
CA GLU A 376 26.92 16.77 4.80
C GLU A 376 27.02 17.78 5.96
N LEU A 377 26.59 19.01 5.70
CA LEU A 377 26.31 20.00 6.74
C LEU A 377 25.25 19.39 7.68
N GLN A 378 25.57 19.41 8.97
CA GLN A 378 24.66 19.05 10.07
C GLN A 378 23.39 19.92 10.03
N PRO A 379 22.24 19.40 10.54
CA PRO A 379 20.88 19.80 10.17
C PRO A 379 20.56 21.29 10.22
#